data_AF-A0A9N9HVF2-F1
#
_entry.id   AF-A0A9N9HVF2-F1
#
_cell.length_a   1.000
_cell.length_b   1.000
_cell.length_c   1.000
_cell.angle_alpha   90.00
_cell.angle_beta   90.00
_cell.angle_gamma   90.00
#
_symmetry.space_group_name_H-M   'P 1'
#
loop_
_entity.id
_entity.type
_entity.pdbx_description
1 polymer ?
#
loop_
_entity_poly.entity_id
_entity_poly.type
_entity_poly.pdbx_seq_one_letter_code
_entity_poly.pdbx_strand_id
1 'polypeptide(L)'
;MGMLCYQVEGSVGPNNKPFYLLIGWKVKRMAASQFCIRVYESDEPPLQGNKQQKAEFCKATFKRHGQFTDQLISWPECNVKIGNRFRVHATMSSVSKAKMKVYITEPDNYTLSQPNNHGPRPKRSLFKRN
;
A
#
# COMPACT_ATOMS: atom_id res chain seq x y z
N MET A 1 -17.95 -1.45 -3.98
CA MET A 1 -16.55 -1.13 -4.31
C MET A 1 -16.24 0.22 -3.70
N GLY A 2 -15.07 0.37 -3.11
CA GLY A 2 -14.61 1.62 -2.51
C GLY A 2 -13.14 1.84 -2.81
N MET A 3 -12.69 3.07 -2.61
CA MET A 3 -11.29 3.45 -2.72
C MET A 3 -10.99 4.56 -1.72
N LEU A 4 -9.87 4.43 -1.02
CA LEU A 4 -9.25 5.47 -0.22
C LEU A 4 -8.08 6.06 -0.98
N CYS A 5 -7.80 7.32 -0.71
CA CYS A 5 -6.68 8.06 -1.26
C CYS A 5 -6.01 8.82 -0.11
N TYR A 6 -4.71 8.59 0.07
CA TYR A 6 -3.89 9.26 1.07
C TYR A 6 -2.73 9.96 0.38
N GLN A 7 -2.51 11.24 0.67
CA GLN A 7 -1.27 11.90 0.29
C GLN A 7 -0.13 11.39 1.18
N VAL A 8 1.02 11.10 0.59
CA VAL A 8 2.21 10.64 1.33
C VAL A 8 3.16 11.81 1.50
N GLU A 9 3.16 12.40 2.69
CA GLU A 9 4.00 13.54 3.01
C GLU A 9 5.50 13.23 2.92
N GLY A 10 6.29 14.24 2.53
CA GLY A 10 7.75 14.10 2.43
C GLY A 10 8.18 13.10 1.34
N SER A 11 7.32 12.83 0.36
CA SER A 11 7.64 12.05 -0.83
C SER A 11 7.14 12.77 -2.09
N VAL A 12 8.03 12.92 -3.06
CA VAL A 12 7.73 13.50 -4.38
C VAL A 12 8.17 12.52 -5.45
N GLY A 13 7.41 12.47 -6.55
CA GLY A 13 7.74 11.62 -7.68
C GLY A 13 8.72 12.25 -8.65
N PRO A 14 9.06 11.53 -9.74
CA PRO A 14 10.00 11.98 -10.75
C PRO A 14 9.64 13.32 -11.40
N ASN A 15 8.34 13.69 -11.40
CA ASN A 15 7.84 14.93 -11.95
C ASN A 15 7.71 16.03 -10.88
N ASN A 16 8.32 15.84 -9.70
CA ASN A 16 8.28 16.74 -8.56
C ASN A 16 6.87 17.00 -8.02
N LYS A 17 5.95 16.03 -8.18
CA LYS A 17 4.59 16.11 -7.64
C LYS A 17 4.41 15.20 -6.42
N PRO A 18 3.46 15.50 -5.54
CA PRO A 18 3.12 14.61 -4.43
C PRO A 18 2.73 13.20 -4.87
N PHE A 19 3.13 12.21 -4.09
CA PHE A 19 2.58 10.85 -4.22
C PHE A 19 1.30 10.68 -3.42
N TYR A 20 0.33 10.01 -4.04
CA TYR A 20 -0.91 9.55 -3.44
C TYR A 20 -0.95 8.03 -3.41
N LEU A 21 -1.19 7.45 -2.23
CA LEU A 21 -1.48 6.04 -2.05
C LEU A 21 -2.98 5.78 -2.24
N LEU A 22 -3.31 4.99 -3.25
CA LEU A 22 -4.65 4.52 -3.56
C LEU A 22 -4.86 3.12 -3.02
N ILE A 23 -5.89 2.94 -2.20
CA ILE A 23 -6.27 1.66 -1.60
C ILE A 23 -7.70 1.36 -2.00
N GLY A 24 -7.90 0.46 -2.97
CA GLY A 24 -9.20 0.07 -3.49
C GLY A 24 -9.62 -1.34 -3.08
N TRP A 25 -10.92 -1.53 -2.81
CA TRP A 25 -11.52 -2.86 -2.63
C TRP A 25 -12.85 -3.02 -3.38
N LYS A 26 -13.09 -4.23 -3.88
CA LYS A 26 -14.34 -4.68 -4.50
C LYS A 26 -14.70 -6.06 -3.95
N VAL A 27 -15.57 -6.06 -2.95
CA VAL A 27 -16.14 -7.29 -2.38
C VAL A 27 -17.23 -7.81 -3.32
N LYS A 28 -17.18 -9.10 -3.65
CA LYS A 28 -18.21 -9.78 -4.46
C LYS A 28 -18.89 -10.85 -3.63
N ARG A 29 -20.19 -11.08 -3.88
CA ARG A 29 -21.00 -12.07 -3.13
C ARG A 29 -20.78 -13.50 -3.61
N MET A 30 -20.67 -13.70 -4.92
CA MET A 30 -20.63 -15.02 -5.58
C MET A 30 -19.34 -15.27 -6.36
N ALA A 31 -18.32 -14.42 -6.19
CA ALA A 31 -17.07 -14.49 -6.95
C ALA A 31 -15.91 -13.99 -6.09
N ALA A 32 -14.67 -14.23 -6.55
CA ALA A 32 -13.48 -13.71 -5.90
C ALA A 32 -13.55 -12.18 -5.76
N SER A 33 -13.31 -11.72 -4.54
CA SER A 33 -13.13 -10.30 -4.25
C SER A 33 -11.88 -9.77 -4.98
N GLN A 34 -11.80 -8.45 -5.11
CA GLN A 34 -10.67 -7.81 -5.76
C GLN A 34 -10.18 -6.65 -4.91
N PHE A 35 -8.90 -6.37 -4.96
CA PHE A 35 -8.30 -5.17 -4.39
C PHE A 35 -7.28 -4.58 -5.34
N CYS A 36 -6.89 -3.34 -5.06
CA CYS A 36 -5.90 -2.62 -5.83
C CYS A 36 -5.14 -1.69 -4.89
N ILE A 37 -3.81 -1.82 -4.86
CA ILE A 37 -2.92 -0.85 -4.22
C ILE A 37 -2.12 -0.17 -5.32
N ARG A 38 -2.13 1.16 -5.35
CA ARG A 38 -1.35 1.94 -6.32
C ARG A 38 -0.79 3.19 -5.71
N VAL A 39 0.36 3.59 -6.22
CA VAL A 39 0.92 4.92 -6.01
C VAL A 39 0.63 5.73 -7.26
N TYR A 40 0.14 6.94 -7.07
CA TYR A 40 -0.22 7.86 -8.15
C TYR A 40 0.44 9.21 -7.89
N GLU A 41 1.17 9.72 -8.86
CA GLU A 41 1.82 11.03 -8.79
C GLU A 41 0.91 12.09 -9.41
N SER A 42 0.59 13.14 -8.66
CA SER A 42 -0.34 14.19 -9.11
C SER A 42 -0.19 15.45 -8.28
N ASP A 43 -0.57 16.59 -8.84
CA ASP A 43 -0.68 17.84 -8.07
C ASP A 43 -1.96 17.85 -7.22
N GLU A 44 -3.05 17.32 -7.80
CA GLU A 44 -4.35 17.23 -7.15
C GLU A 44 -4.66 15.79 -6.71
N PRO A 45 -5.35 15.59 -5.56
CA PRO A 45 -5.77 14.27 -5.13
C PRO A 45 -6.69 13.58 -6.16
N PRO A 46 -6.40 12.33 -6.56
CA PRO A 46 -7.14 11.61 -7.62
C PRO A 46 -8.64 11.39 -7.37
N LEU A 47 -9.08 11.54 -6.11
CA LEU A 47 -10.47 11.42 -5.70
C LEU A 47 -11.11 12.79 -5.39
N GLN A 48 -10.54 13.89 -5.87
CA GLN A 48 -11.22 15.19 -5.94
C GLN A 48 -12.14 15.22 -7.16
N GLY A 49 -13.33 15.82 -7.01
CA GLY A 49 -14.37 15.85 -8.02
C GLY A 49 -15.73 15.36 -7.53
N ASN A 50 -16.70 15.30 -8.44
CA ASN A 50 -18.05 14.86 -8.11
C ASN A 50 -18.14 13.32 -7.98
N LYS A 51 -19.27 12.83 -7.49
CA LYS A 51 -19.50 11.39 -7.26
C LYS A 51 -19.29 10.54 -8.52
N GLN A 52 -19.67 11.05 -9.68
CA GLN A 52 -19.55 10.34 -10.96
C GLN A 52 -18.09 10.18 -11.38
N GLN A 53 -17.31 11.26 -11.34
CA GLN A 53 -15.88 11.26 -11.66
C GLN A 53 -15.10 10.30 -10.75
N LYS A 54 -15.37 10.33 -9.44
CA LYS A 54 -14.75 9.39 -8.48
C LYS A 54 -15.10 7.94 -8.83
N ALA A 55 -16.35 7.66 -9.18
CA ALA A 55 -16.80 6.32 -9.53
C ALA A 55 -16.13 5.82 -10.82
N GLU A 56 -15.99 6.68 -11.83
CA GLU A 56 -15.31 6.38 -13.09
C GLU A 56 -13.82 6.12 -12.88
N PHE A 57 -13.14 6.98 -12.11
CA PHE A 57 -11.73 6.78 -11.74
C PHE A 57 -11.52 5.44 -11.02
N CYS A 58 -12.37 5.13 -10.04
CA CYS A 58 -12.31 3.84 -9.34
C CYS A 58 -12.50 2.67 -10.32
N LYS A 59 -13.51 2.73 -11.20
CA LYS A 59 -13.76 1.68 -12.20
C LYS A 59 -12.57 1.50 -13.15
N ALA A 60 -12.01 2.59 -13.66
CA ALA A 60 -10.87 2.56 -14.58
C ALA A 60 -9.62 1.96 -13.91
N THR A 61 -9.34 2.36 -12.66
CA THR A 61 -8.24 1.81 -11.87
C THR A 61 -8.39 0.32 -11.64
N PHE A 62 -9.59 -0.15 -11.28
CA PHE A 62 -9.86 -1.59 -11.10
C PHE A 62 -9.79 -2.39 -12.40
N LYS A 63 -10.23 -1.81 -13.53
CA LYS A 63 -10.13 -2.46 -14.85
C LYS A 63 -8.66 -2.69 -15.25
N ARG A 64 -7.77 -1.73 -14.95
CA ARG A 64 -6.36 -1.80 -15.33
C ARG A 64 -5.50 -2.58 -14.35
N HIS A 65 -5.83 -2.57 -13.07
CA HIS A 65 -4.90 -2.96 -12.00
C HIS A 65 -5.51 -3.82 -10.90
N GLY A 66 -6.80 -4.17 -11.00
CA GLY A 66 -7.45 -5.00 -10.00
C GLY A 66 -6.82 -6.39 -9.95
N GLN A 67 -6.41 -6.80 -8.75
CA GLN A 67 -5.94 -8.16 -8.50
C GLN A 67 -7.11 -8.99 -7.96
N PHE A 68 -7.24 -10.23 -8.45
CA PHE A 68 -8.27 -11.16 -8.00
C PHE A 68 -7.75 -12.04 -6.87
N THR A 69 -8.60 -12.31 -5.88
CA THR A 69 -8.28 -13.18 -4.74
C THR A 69 -8.55 -14.66 -5.03
N ASP A 70 -8.45 -15.12 -6.28
CA ASP A 70 -8.95 -16.45 -6.69
C ASP A 70 -8.12 -17.62 -6.16
N GLN A 71 -6.89 -17.37 -5.68
CA GLN A 71 -6.06 -18.40 -5.07
C GLN A 71 -6.57 -18.66 -3.65
N LEU A 72 -7.33 -19.75 -3.49
CA LEU A 72 -8.00 -20.18 -2.27
C LEU A 72 -7.06 -20.49 -1.09
N ILE A 73 -5.74 -20.32 -1.23
CA ILE A 73 -4.72 -20.74 -0.25
C ILE A 73 -3.64 -19.66 -0.03
N SER A 74 -3.38 -18.78 -1.00
CA SER A 74 -2.44 -17.67 -0.88
C SER A 74 -3.20 -16.34 -0.95
N TRP A 75 -3.02 -15.51 0.09
CA TRP A 75 -3.46 -14.13 0.02
C TRP A 75 -2.76 -13.48 -1.18
N PRO A 76 -3.48 -12.92 -2.16
CA PRO A 76 -2.82 -12.18 -3.24
C PRO A 76 -2.02 -11.05 -2.59
N GLU A 77 -0.72 -11.08 -2.82
CA GLU A 77 0.23 -10.14 -2.25
C GLU A 77 0.49 -9.04 -3.28
N CYS A 78 0.17 -7.80 -2.91
CA CYS A 78 0.53 -6.64 -3.70
C CYS A 78 1.68 -5.91 -3.03
N ASN A 79 2.82 -5.82 -3.71
CA ASN A 79 3.98 -5.05 -3.29
C ASN A 79 4.15 -3.83 -4.19
N VAL A 80 4.03 -2.64 -3.62
CA VAL A 80 4.22 -1.36 -4.35
C VAL A 80 5.21 -0.49 -3.59
N LYS A 81 6.11 0.19 -4.30
CA LYS A 81 7.03 1.17 -3.71
C LYS A 81 6.45 2.57 -3.83
N ILE A 82 6.57 3.37 -2.77
CA ILE A 82 6.27 4.81 -2.78
C ILE A 82 7.59 5.56 -2.81
N GLY A 83 7.98 6.02 -4.01
CA GLY A 83 9.34 6.51 -4.25
C GLY A 83 10.41 5.51 -3.77
N ASN A 84 11.48 6.04 -3.19
CA ASN A 84 12.54 5.23 -2.55
C ASN A 84 12.33 5.03 -1.04
N ARG A 85 11.20 5.46 -0.48
CA ARG A 85 11.04 5.65 0.97
C ARG A 85 10.11 4.66 1.64
N PHE A 86 9.12 4.11 0.93
CA PHE A 86 8.19 3.17 1.53
C PHE A 86 7.89 2.00 0.62
N ARG A 87 7.61 0.85 1.23
CA ARG A 87 7.00 -0.32 0.60
C ARG A 87 5.61 -0.50 1.18
N VAL A 88 4.65 -0.81 0.31
CA VAL A 88 3.30 -1.15 0.69
C VAL A 88 3.06 -2.61 0.35
N HIS A 89 2.70 -3.38 1.37
CA HIS A 89 2.27 -4.75 1.25
C HIS A 89 0.79 -4.83 1.60
N ALA A 90 -0.01 -5.50 0.79
CA ALA A 90 -1.42 -5.70 1.09
C ALA A 90 -1.92 -7.10 0.75
N THR A 91 -2.89 -7.54 1.54
CA THR A 91 -3.59 -8.82 1.39
C THR A 91 -5.10 -8.61 1.57
N MET A 92 -5.92 -9.39 0.87
CA MET A 92 -7.38 -9.39 1.03
C MET A 92 -7.96 -10.81 0.95
N SER A 93 -8.89 -11.14 1.83
CA SER A 93 -9.55 -12.44 1.83
C SER A 93 -10.63 -12.51 0.74
N SER A 94 -10.88 -13.69 0.18
CA SER A 94 -11.74 -13.86 -0.99
C SER A 94 -13.26 -13.82 -0.74
N VAL A 95 -13.70 -14.05 0.50
CA VAL A 95 -15.12 -14.25 0.87
C VAL A 95 -15.93 -12.96 0.98
N SER A 96 -17.27 -13.09 0.99
CA SER A 96 -18.23 -11.98 1.09
C SER A 96 -18.09 -11.10 2.33
N LYS A 97 -17.46 -11.60 3.40
CA LYS A 97 -17.01 -10.84 4.57
C LYS A 97 -15.50 -10.58 4.48
N ALA A 98 -15.09 -9.87 3.43
CA ALA A 98 -13.68 -9.71 3.13
C ALA A 98 -12.96 -8.87 4.19
N LYS A 99 -11.79 -9.32 4.62
CA LYS A 99 -10.83 -8.58 5.43
C LYS A 99 -9.65 -8.20 4.56
N MET A 100 -9.27 -6.93 4.60
CA MET A 100 -8.09 -6.40 3.92
C MET A 100 -7.10 -5.93 4.98
N LYS A 101 -5.82 -6.27 4.80
CA LYS A 101 -4.72 -5.79 5.63
C LYS A 101 -3.73 -5.08 4.73
N VAL A 102 -3.28 -3.91 5.15
CA VAL A 102 -2.28 -3.09 4.45
C VAL A 102 -1.20 -2.74 5.44
N TYR A 103 0.06 -3.01 5.08
CA TYR A 103 1.24 -2.66 5.84
C TYR A 103 2.07 -1.69 5.00
N ILE A 104 2.54 -0.62 5.64
CA ILE A 104 3.47 0.33 5.06
C ILE A 104 4.74 0.21 5.87
N THR A 105 5.86 -0.08 5.20
CA THR A 105 7.17 -0.21 5.83
C THR A 105 8.16 0.72 5.16
N GLU A 106 9.14 1.19 5.91
CA GLU A 106 10.34 1.76 5.31
C GLU A 106 11.12 0.62 4.63
N PRO A 107 11.80 0.86 3.49
CA PRO A 107 12.70 -0.13 2.93
C PRO A 107 13.77 -0.42 3.97
N ASP A 108 14.12 -1.70 4.11
CA ASP A 108 15.19 -2.09 5.01
C ASP A 108 16.46 -1.32 4.61
N ASN A 109 16.86 -0.34 5.44
CA ASN A 109 18.17 0.28 5.35
C ASN A 109 19.19 -0.72 5.90
N TYR A 110 19.41 -1.84 5.19
CA TYR A 110 20.66 -2.57 5.34
C TYR A 110 21.73 -1.83 4.56
N THR A 111 22.10 -0.64 5.03
CA THR A 111 23.51 -0.26 4.95
C THR A 111 24.18 -1.11 6.01
N LEU A 112 24.66 -2.30 5.61
CA LEU A 112 25.74 -2.96 6.33
C LEU A 112 26.95 -2.02 6.24
N SER A 113 27.04 -1.05 7.14
CA SER A 113 28.35 -0.74 7.69
C SER A 113 28.78 -2.03 8.35
N GLN A 114 29.69 -2.76 7.71
CA GLN A 114 30.35 -3.89 8.36
C GLN A 114 30.88 -3.36 9.71
N PRO A 115 30.46 -3.92 10.85
CA PRO A 115 31.14 -3.61 12.09
C PRO A 115 32.52 -4.25 11.98
N ASN A 116 33.55 -3.40 11.87
CA ASN A 116 34.91 -3.83 12.12
C ASN A 116 34.94 -4.60 13.44
N ASN A 117 35.58 -5.77 13.38
CA ASN A 117 35.75 -6.68 14.50
C ASN A 117 36.28 -5.98 15.76
N HIS A 118 35.92 -6.57 16.90
CA HIS A 118 36.45 -6.41 18.26
C HIS A 118 35.65 -5.53 19.24
N GLY A 119 34.83 -6.18 20.07
CA GLY A 119 34.32 -5.61 21.32
C GLY A 119 33.15 -6.42 21.92
N PRO A 120 33.14 -6.72 23.24
CA PRO A 120 32.22 -7.70 23.82
C PRO A 120 30.79 -7.14 24.02
N ARG A 121 29.79 -8.02 23.91
CA ARG A 121 28.40 -7.86 24.45
C ARG A 121 28.44 -7.67 25.99
N PRO A 122 27.36 -7.26 26.71
CA PRO A 122 26.01 -6.75 26.36
C PRO A 122 25.54 -5.53 27.23
N LYS A 123 24.30 -5.00 27.06
CA LYS A 123 23.27 -4.75 28.13
C LYS A 123 21.97 -4.09 27.61
N ARG A 124 20.90 -4.27 28.39
CA ARG A 124 19.45 -4.09 28.13
C ARG A 124 18.91 -2.65 27.97
N SER A 125 17.75 -2.57 27.29
CA SER A 125 16.54 -1.75 27.54
C SER A 125 16.57 -0.23 27.36
N LEU A 126 15.64 0.33 26.56
CA LEU A 126 15.10 1.70 26.70
C LEU A 126 13.79 1.90 25.87
N PHE A 127 12.74 1.14 26.17
CA PHE A 127 11.37 1.63 25.93
C PHE A 127 10.81 2.08 27.28
N LYS A 128 10.61 3.39 27.44
CA LYS A 128 9.72 3.95 28.48
C LYS A 128 8.32 4.07 27.88
N ARG A 129 7.33 3.44 28.53
CA ARG A 129 5.91 3.72 28.29
C ARG A 129 5.49 4.83 29.25
N ASN A 130 4.78 5.82 28.72
CA ASN A 130 3.76 6.54 29.46
C ASN A 130 2.40 5.97 29.04
#